data_AF-A0A1F4QES9-F1
#
_entry.id   AF-A0A1F4QES9-F1
#
_cell.length_a   1.000
_cell.length_b   1.000
_cell.length_c   1.000
_cell.angle_alpha   90.00
_cell.angle_beta   90.00
_cell.angle_gamma   90.00
#
_symmetry.space_group_name_H-M   'P 1'
#
loop_
_entity.id
_entity.type
_entity.pdbx_description
1 polymer ?
#
loop_
_entity_poly.entity_id
_entity_poly.type
_entity_poly.pdbx_seq_one_letter_code
_entity_poly.pdbx_strand_id
1 'polypeptide(L)'
;MTIKVLAASTKDKGRLLAQLVKRLLDELGYDDFRARVSGAGTDIEVKARHRATQAPILCRARAFPREVGPDELKRFLATYTRDKKKDRRLVALFLAFSGLSRPAREWYARMEEKGKGEFHVFPPEKILALLRRARLIGPPEVVEPAIKSRIRTDVGPRFLAYHEGNMYWVQMTLTGRKATGFAVLAFHGDLVSRVVARELKRLDPALQGKRLVDVYVRDKVFLTLLDLVSRNLEALAKEVRESLADVRGVMQDLVRENVVVVEPGGQPRWKMDRYSLRGDLGLFLSLARQYLEGPNKFRFLGSAFAARLLATDVPGYLEARWKFRGPEQERAGLYRFLSVSPSGLNHALFTPTDRYAAAEGEARSGFAERERGRGPHMSRFLADLLVRMANDMEPPQFQELLAAKGIKAHLFQAAAKAATVQDLSFNLQADSLLSLGRPAAQARSGQPIRGEPEHCIELGAALLYMEEYEQAVVQFDRGIKDLRDPSRLLTAWNHRGICLLHLKKFADATTCFNEALRYNGSSKLAWYHKALCLKELGDLTGAQRCCKRALEIDANYAEARELMQVL
;
A
#
# COMPACT_ATOMS: atom_id res chain seq x y z
N MET A 1 -6.16 14.37 23.61
CA MET A 1 -4.98 14.74 22.78
C MET A 1 -5.14 16.20 22.36
N THR A 2 -4.09 17.04 22.31
CA THR A 2 -4.28 18.48 22.01
C THR A 2 -3.98 18.83 20.55
N ILE A 3 -4.53 19.97 20.11
CA ILE A 3 -4.28 20.56 18.79
C ILE A 3 -3.67 21.95 19.02
N LYS A 4 -2.48 22.20 18.49
CA LYS A 4 -1.76 23.48 18.59
C LYS A 4 -1.76 24.19 17.24
N VAL A 5 -2.02 25.50 17.24
CA VAL A 5 -1.76 26.37 16.08
C VAL A 5 -0.42 27.06 16.30
N LEU A 6 0.52 26.87 15.37
CA LEU A 6 1.90 27.35 15.46
C LEU A 6 2.20 28.33 14.32
N ALA A 7 2.74 29.51 14.66
CA ALA A 7 3.13 30.55 13.72
C ALA A 7 4.19 31.47 14.35
N ALA A 8 4.96 32.17 13.52
CA ALA A 8 6.01 33.08 13.99
C ALA A 8 5.47 34.36 14.67
N SER A 9 4.25 34.82 14.32
CA SER A 9 3.62 36.00 14.92
C SER A 9 2.22 35.69 15.47
N THR A 10 1.74 36.51 16.41
CA THR A 10 0.36 36.43 16.94
C THR A 10 -0.69 36.69 15.85
N LYS A 11 -0.39 37.60 14.91
CA LYS A 11 -1.23 37.92 13.75
C LYS A 11 -1.40 36.70 12.82
N ASP A 12 -0.29 36.02 12.52
CA ASP A 12 -0.31 34.83 11.66
C ASP A 12 -0.94 33.63 12.36
N LYS A 13 -0.69 33.46 13.67
CA LYS A 13 -1.38 32.47 14.49
C LYS A 13 -2.90 32.67 14.44
N GLY A 14 -3.33 33.92 14.55
CA GLY A 14 -4.73 34.33 14.39
C GLY A 14 -5.31 34.03 13.01
N ARG A 15 -4.56 34.31 11.94
CA ARG A 15 -4.93 34.00 10.55
C ARG A 15 -5.05 32.49 10.31
N LEU A 16 -4.08 31.70 10.78
CA LEU A 16 -4.12 30.24 10.68
C LEU A 16 -5.29 29.65 11.48
N LEU A 17 -5.51 30.11 12.71
CA LEU A 17 -6.67 29.70 13.52
C LEU A 17 -7.99 30.02 12.78
N ALA A 18 -8.10 31.19 12.15
CA ALA A 18 -9.26 31.54 11.33
C ALA A 18 -9.44 30.61 10.11
N GLN A 19 -8.37 30.30 9.38
CA GLN A 19 -8.43 29.36 8.25
C GLN A 19 -8.87 27.96 8.69
N LEU A 20 -8.33 27.45 9.81
CA LEU A 20 -8.69 26.15 10.35
C LEU A 20 -10.16 26.08 10.77
N VAL A 21 -10.65 27.09 11.49
CA VAL A 21 -12.05 27.16 11.93
C VAL A 21 -13.00 27.29 10.75
N LYS A 22 -12.65 28.07 9.72
CA LYS A 22 -13.44 28.14 8.48
C LYS A 22 -13.56 26.77 7.81
N ARG A 23 -12.45 26.03 7.63
CA ARG A 23 -12.48 24.67 7.06
C ARG A 23 -13.35 23.69 7.87
N LEU A 24 -13.30 23.78 9.22
CA LEU A 24 -14.14 22.94 10.09
C LEU A 24 -15.63 23.29 10.01
N LEU A 25 -15.97 24.57 9.84
CA LEU A 25 -17.35 25.02 9.66
C LEU A 25 -17.87 24.71 8.24
N ASP A 26 -17.00 24.74 7.23
CA ASP A 26 -17.33 24.38 5.85
C ASP A 26 -17.78 22.91 5.74
N GLU A 27 -17.06 21.99 6.40
CA GLU A 27 -17.44 20.58 6.54
C GLU A 27 -18.75 20.37 7.32
N LEU A 28 -19.08 21.30 8.23
CA LEU A 28 -20.38 21.34 8.92
C LEU A 28 -21.49 22.01 8.10
N GLY A 29 -21.23 22.37 6.83
CA GLY A 29 -22.22 22.92 5.90
C GLY A 29 -22.44 24.43 6.02
N TYR A 30 -21.50 25.20 6.57
CA TYR A 30 -21.61 26.66 6.75
C TYR A 30 -20.81 27.48 5.72
N ASP A 31 -21.24 28.72 5.46
CA ASP A 31 -20.61 29.75 4.61
C ASP A 31 -20.81 31.20 5.16
N ASP A 32 -20.61 32.26 4.35
CA ASP A 32 -20.59 33.70 4.77
C ASP A 32 -19.72 33.96 6.01
N PHE A 33 -18.45 33.50 5.98
CA PHE A 33 -17.57 33.51 7.15
C PHE A 33 -17.02 34.88 7.55
N ARG A 34 -17.64 35.50 8.56
CA ARG A 34 -17.19 36.75 9.20
C ARG A 34 -16.44 36.43 10.49
N ALA A 35 -15.13 36.66 10.49
CA ALA A 35 -14.25 36.29 11.59
C ALA A 35 -13.68 37.52 12.33
N ARG A 36 -13.75 37.51 13.66
CA ARG A 36 -13.06 38.45 14.55
C ARG A 36 -12.06 37.68 15.42
N VAL A 37 -10.79 37.95 15.20
CA VAL A 37 -9.68 37.35 15.95
C VAL A 37 -9.27 38.28 17.09
N SER A 38 -8.94 37.71 18.25
CA SER A 38 -8.32 38.45 19.38
C SER A 38 -6.88 38.87 19.07
N GLY A 39 -6.38 39.94 19.70
CA GLY A 39 -5.00 40.42 19.52
C GLY A 39 -3.90 39.40 19.87
N ALA A 40 -4.20 38.41 20.70
CA ALA A 40 -3.29 37.31 21.03
C ALA A 40 -3.24 36.17 19.98
N GLY A 41 -4.16 36.16 19.01
CA GLY A 41 -4.25 35.11 17.99
C GLY A 41 -4.70 33.72 18.49
N THR A 42 -5.16 33.60 19.74
CA THR A 42 -5.53 32.34 20.40
C THR A 42 -7.03 32.14 20.61
N ASP A 43 -7.83 33.17 20.34
CA ASP A 43 -9.29 33.19 20.47
C ASP A 43 -9.89 33.87 19.23
N ILE A 44 -10.95 33.28 18.68
CA ILE A 44 -11.63 33.76 17.49
C ILE A 44 -13.14 33.55 17.64
N GLU A 45 -13.91 34.58 17.27
CA GLU A 45 -15.35 34.48 17.03
C GLU A 45 -15.59 34.46 15.51
N VAL A 46 -16.35 33.49 15.03
CA VAL A 46 -16.74 33.35 13.62
C VAL A 46 -18.26 33.30 13.55
N LYS A 47 -18.84 34.22 12.78
CA LYS A 47 -20.24 34.20 12.38
C LYS A 47 -20.33 33.69 10.94
N ALA A 48 -21.30 32.84 10.67
CA ALA A 48 -21.51 32.16 9.39
C ALA A 48 -23.00 31.77 9.23
N ARG A 49 -23.41 31.26 8.06
CA ARG A 49 -24.76 30.75 7.80
C ARG A 49 -24.71 29.32 7.31
N HIS A 50 -25.70 28.50 7.65
CA HIS A 50 -25.79 27.14 7.12
C HIS A 50 -26.32 27.17 5.69
N ARG A 51 -25.62 26.56 4.73
CA ARG A 51 -25.93 26.58 3.28
C ARG A 51 -27.41 26.30 2.99
N ALA A 52 -27.93 25.17 3.51
CA ALA A 52 -29.31 24.73 3.27
C ALA A 52 -30.39 25.52 4.05
N THR A 53 -30.23 25.70 5.37
CA THR A 53 -31.29 26.26 6.24
C THR A 53 -31.19 27.77 6.45
N GLN A 54 -30.10 28.40 5.99
CA GLN A 54 -29.73 29.81 6.22
C GLN A 54 -29.65 30.24 7.70
N ALA A 55 -29.69 29.25 8.62
CA ALA A 55 -29.58 29.46 10.05
C ALA A 55 -28.20 30.04 10.40
N PRO A 56 -28.12 31.15 11.16
CA PRO A 56 -26.85 31.73 11.55
C PRO A 56 -26.18 30.88 12.63
N ILE A 57 -24.85 30.83 12.61
CA ILE A 57 -24.04 30.23 13.69
C ILE A 57 -23.17 31.30 14.36
N LEU A 58 -23.08 31.22 15.69
CA LEU A 58 -22.05 31.85 16.50
C LEU A 58 -21.03 30.77 16.89
N CYS A 59 -19.92 30.68 16.16
CA CYS A 59 -18.81 29.78 16.49
C CYS A 59 -17.73 30.55 17.27
N ARG A 60 -17.23 29.99 18.37
CA ARG A 60 -16.03 30.49 19.05
C ARG A 60 -14.99 29.38 19.16
N ALA A 61 -13.74 29.69 18.89
CA ALA A 61 -12.67 28.70 18.97
C ALA A 61 -11.48 29.21 19.77
N ARG A 62 -10.88 28.32 20.56
CA ARG A 62 -9.77 28.65 21.47
C ARG A 62 -8.63 27.65 21.37
N ALA A 63 -7.42 28.18 21.16
CA ALA A 63 -6.15 27.46 21.03
C ALA A 63 -5.09 28.05 21.98
N PHE A 64 -5.35 27.95 23.28
CA PHE A 64 -4.47 28.39 24.37
C PHE A 64 -3.45 27.31 24.77
N PRO A 65 -2.38 27.67 25.51
CA PRO A 65 -1.49 26.68 26.14
C PRO A 65 -2.17 25.87 27.25
N ARG A 66 -3.19 26.43 27.92
CA ARG A 66 -3.98 25.80 28.98
C ARG A 66 -5.33 25.30 28.47
N GLU A 67 -5.88 24.29 29.13
CA GLU A 67 -7.27 23.83 28.91
C GLU A 67 -8.28 24.95 29.15
N VAL A 68 -9.43 24.87 28.48
CA VAL A 68 -10.52 25.84 28.65
C VAL A 68 -11.28 25.57 29.95
N GLY A 69 -11.48 26.62 30.76
CA GLY A 69 -12.18 26.57 32.03
C GLY A 69 -13.70 26.81 31.92
N PRO A 70 -14.44 26.63 33.04
CA PRO A 70 -15.88 26.83 33.05
C PRO A 70 -16.28 28.30 32.81
N ASP A 71 -15.47 29.27 33.23
CA ASP A 71 -15.84 30.70 33.10
C ASP A 71 -15.70 31.22 31.66
N GLU A 72 -14.78 30.66 30.87
CA GLU A 72 -14.77 30.80 29.42
C GLU A 72 -16.09 30.34 28.79
N LEU A 73 -16.60 29.16 29.18
CA LEU A 73 -17.86 28.62 28.65
C LEU A 73 -19.08 29.42 29.12
N LYS A 74 -19.14 29.82 30.40
CA LYS A 74 -20.20 30.70 30.95
C LYS A 74 -20.28 32.04 30.21
N ARG A 75 -19.14 32.68 29.92
CA ARG A 75 -19.09 33.94 29.14
C ARG A 75 -19.58 33.75 27.70
N PHE A 76 -19.27 32.60 27.09
CA PHE A 76 -19.78 32.27 25.76
C PHE A 76 -21.29 32.03 25.77
N LEU A 77 -21.80 31.25 26.73
CA LEU A 77 -23.23 31.04 26.95
C LEU A 77 -23.97 32.37 27.12
N ALA A 78 -23.50 33.27 27.99
CA ALA A 78 -24.14 34.58 28.20
C ALA A 78 -24.20 35.42 26.91
N THR A 79 -23.16 35.35 26.07
CA THR A 79 -23.12 36.00 24.75
C THR A 79 -24.16 35.39 23.81
N TYR A 80 -24.22 34.06 23.76
CA TYR A 80 -25.16 33.30 22.93
C TYR A 80 -26.62 33.54 23.35
N THR A 81 -26.96 33.41 24.63
CA THR A 81 -28.32 33.62 25.14
C THR A 81 -28.83 35.04 24.85
N ARG A 82 -27.95 36.05 24.88
CA ARG A 82 -28.29 37.42 24.47
C ARG A 82 -28.57 37.53 22.97
N ASP A 83 -27.73 36.93 22.13
CA ASP A 83 -27.85 37.03 20.68
C ASP A 83 -29.02 36.15 20.15
N LYS A 84 -29.31 34.99 20.78
CA LYS A 84 -30.44 34.10 20.47
C LYS A 84 -31.81 34.71 20.77
N LYS A 85 -31.89 35.63 21.74
CA LYS A 85 -33.10 36.46 21.95
C LYS A 85 -33.44 37.33 20.73
N LYS A 86 -32.48 37.59 19.84
CA LYS A 86 -32.67 38.37 18.60
C LYS A 86 -32.97 37.49 17.37
N ASP A 87 -32.32 36.34 17.22
CA ASP A 87 -32.68 35.31 16.21
C ASP A 87 -32.79 33.94 16.88
N ARG A 88 -34.00 33.40 16.95
CA ARG A 88 -34.29 32.09 17.56
C ARG A 88 -33.64 30.92 16.80
N ARG A 89 -33.24 31.11 15.54
CA ARG A 89 -32.54 30.10 14.71
C ARG A 89 -31.03 30.09 14.93
N LEU A 90 -30.50 30.97 15.79
CA LEU A 90 -29.07 31.03 16.07
C LEU A 90 -28.58 29.74 16.72
N VAL A 91 -27.66 29.05 16.05
CA VAL A 91 -26.89 27.92 16.60
C VAL A 91 -25.61 28.47 17.22
N ALA A 92 -25.08 27.84 18.27
CA ALA A 92 -23.75 28.16 18.78
C ALA A 92 -22.87 26.93 18.95
N LEU A 93 -21.57 27.14 18.70
CA LEU A 93 -20.54 26.13 18.66
C LEU A 93 -19.28 26.64 19.36
N PHE A 94 -18.67 25.81 20.20
CA PHE A 94 -17.43 26.13 20.88
C PHE A 94 -16.35 25.07 20.60
N LEU A 95 -15.29 25.45 19.89
CA LEU A 95 -14.17 24.57 19.54
C LEU A 95 -13.01 24.74 20.54
N ALA A 96 -12.80 23.74 21.41
CA ALA A 96 -11.78 23.74 22.45
C ALA A 96 -10.53 22.95 22.02
N PHE A 97 -9.71 23.48 21.10
CA PHE A 97 -8.50 22.82 20.57
C PHE A 97 -7.50 22.39 21.67
N SER A 98 -7.46 23.13 22.78
CA SER A 98 -6.59 22.89 23.93
C SER A 98 -7.11 21.85 24.93
N GLY A 99 -8.33 21.34 24.77
CA GLY A 99 -9.01 20.54 25.78
C GLY A 99 -9.90 21.35 26.73
N LEU A 100 -10.70 20.63 27.51
CA LEU A 100 -11.58 21.16 28.56
C LEU A 100 -11.07 20.69 29.92
N SER A 101 -10.95 21.61 30.88
CA SER A 101 -10.62 21.23 32.26
C SER A 101 -11.72 20.35 32.85
N ARG A 102 -11.36 19.53 33.86
CA ARG A 102 -12.33 18.67 34.56
C ARG A 102 -13.55 19.47 35.07
N PRO A 103 -13.39 20.63 35.75
CA PRO A 103 -14.54 21.47 36.12
C PRO A 103 -15.36 21.99 34.94
N ALA A 104 -14.73 22.26 33.78
CA ALA A 104 -15.46 22.70 32.58
C ALA A 104 -16.32 21.58 31.97
N ARG A 105 -15.81 20.34 31.96
CA ARG A 105 -16.56 19.14 31.55
C ARG A 105 -17.74 18.86 32.47
N GLU A 106 -17.50 18.84 33.77
CA GLU A 106 -18.54 18.62 34.80
C GLU A 106 -19.58 19.74 34.81
N TRP A 107 -19.21 20.99 34.48
CA TRP A 107 -20.17 22.08 34.30
C TRP A 107 -21.02 21.91 33.04
N TYR A 108 -20.42 21.52 31.92
CA TYR A 108 -21.13 21.36 30.65
C TYR A 108 -22.06 20.13 30.63
N ALA A 109 -21.64 18.99 31.19
CA ALA A 109 -22.49 17.80 31.32
C ALA A 109 -23.79 18.10 32.09
N ARG A 110 -23.68 18.78 33.24
CA ARG A 110 -24.83 19.24 34.04
C ARG A 110 -25.72 20.28 33.35
N MET A 111 -25.26 20.89 32.25
CA MET A 111 -26.08 21.76 31.40
C MET A 111 -26.83 20.96 30.33
N GLU A 112 -26.19 19.96 29.71
CA GLU A 112 -26.84 19.04 28.77
C GLU A 112 -27.94 18.21 29.46
N GLU A 113 -27.66 17.61 30.63
CA GLU A 113 -28.61 16.83 31.44
C GLU A 113 -29.89 17.60 31.80
N LYS A 114 -29.78 18.92 32.01
CA LYS A 114 -30.91 19.78 32.40
C LYS A 114 -31.76 20.24 31.22
N GLY A 115 -31.54 19.71 30.02
CA GLY A 115 -32.16 20.20 28.78
C GLY A 115 -31.74 21.64 28.40
N LYS A 116 -30.71 22.18 29.07
CA LYS A 116 -30.15 23.52 28.84
C LYS A 116 -28.88 23.47 27.98
N GLY A 117 -28.67 22.36 27.26
CA GLY A 117 -27.63 22.14 26.24
C GLY A 117 -27.87 23.00 25.00
N GLU A 118 -27.90 24.32 25.21
CA GLU A 118 -28.39 25.31 24.26
C GLU A 118 -27.37 25.65 23.15
N PHE A 119 -26.10 25.26 23.34
CA PHE A 119 -25.01 25.36 22.37
C PHE A 119 -24.08 24.14 22.49
N HIS A 120 -23.36 23.81 21.42
CA HIS A 120 -22.51 22.62 21.39
C HIS A 120 -21.04 22.91 21.72
N VAL A 121 -20.44 22.11 22.60
CA VAL A 121 -18.99 22.11 22.84
C VAL A 121 -18.32 20.92 22.14
N PHE A 122 -17.25 21.23 21.40
CA PHE A 122 -16.40 20.27 20.71
C PHE A 122 -15.03 20.25 21.42
N PRO A 123 -14.79 19.25 22.29
CA PRO A 123 -13.46 18.98 22.81
C PRO A 123 -12.57 18.37 21.70
N PRO A 124 -11.25 18.23 21.92
CA PRO A 124 -10.32 17.79 20.89
C PRO A 124 -10.71 16.47 20.19
N GLU A 125 -11.37 15.55 20.90
CA GLU A 125 -11.82 14.27 20.37
C GLU A 125 -12.87 14.47 19.26
N LYS A 126 -13.86 15.34 19.47
CA LYS A 126 -14.85 15.71 18.45
C LYS A 126 -14.21 16.54 17.32
N ILE A 127 -13.23 17.41 17.64
CA ILE A 127 -12.50 18.17 16.61
C ILE A 127 -11.69 17.23 15.71
N LEU A 128 -11.02 16.22 16.26
CA LEU A 128 -10.29 15.21 15.48
C LEU A 128 -11.21 14.41 14.56
N ALA A 129 -12.43 14.09 14.99
CA ALA A 129 -13.43 13.47 14.13
C ALA A 129 -13.82 14.39 12.95
N LEU A 130 -14.04 15.70 13.18
CA LEU A 130 -14.28 16.67 12.11
C LEU A 130 -13.07 16.81 11.17
N LEU A 131 -11.84 16.82 11.71
CA LEU A 131 -10.62 16.91 10.89
C LEU A 131 -10.44 15.70 9.97
N ARG A 132 -10.82 14.49 10.42
CA ARG A 132 -10.85 13.29 9.57
C ARG A 132 -11.90 13.40 8.48
N ARG A 133 -13.11 13.84 8.84
CA ARG A 133 -14.23 14.00 7.90
C ARG A 133 -13.90 15.02 6.80
N ALA A 134 -13.31 16.16 7.18
CA ALA A 134 -12.77 17.20 6.30
C ALA A 134 -11.48 16.79 5.56
N ARG A 135 -11.01 15.53 5.68
CA ARG A 135 -9.78 14.99 5.09
C ARG A 135 -8.50 15.78 5.40
N LEU A 136 -8.48 16.49 6.54
CA LEU A 136 -7.33 17.27 7.03
C LEU A 136 -6.35 16.43 7.86
N ILE A 137 -6.74 15.24 8.29
CA ILE A 137 -5.86 14.21 8.87
C ILE A 137 -6.29 12.82 8.40
N GLY A 138 -5.32 11.90 8.28
CA GLY A 138 -5.57 10.52 7.91
C GLY A 138 -6.33 9.70 8.98
N PRO A 139 -6.87 8.54 8.59
CA PRO A 139 -7.54 7.61 9.50
C PRO A 139 -6.54 7.00 10.51
N PRO A 140 -6.92 6.78 11.79
CA PRO A 140 -6.04 6.19 12.81
C PRO A 140 -5.41 4.86 12.40
N GLU A 141 -6.15 4.06 11.64
CA GLU A 141 -5.78 2.73 11.17
C GLU A 141 -4.58 2.78 10.20
N VAL A 142 -4.34 3.93 9.56
CA VAL A 142 -3.15 4.20 8.73
C VAL A 142 -2.09 4.95 9.55
N VAL A 143 -2.50 6.00 10.26
CA VAL A 143 -1.59 6.91 10.97
C VAL A 143 -0.87 6.23 12.14
N GLU A 144 -1.55 5.43 12.96
CA GLU A 144 -0.93 4.82 14.13
C GLU A 144 0.10 3.73 13.78
N PRO A 145 -0.16 2.80 12.84
CA PRO A 145 0.86 1.88 12.37
C PRO A 145 2.03 2.61 11.70
N ALA A 146 1.78 3.65 10.90
CA ALA A 146 2.84 4.45 10.29
C ALA A 146 3.74 5.14 11.33
N ILE A 147 3.16 5.68 12.41
CA ILE A 147 3.93 6.26 13.52
C ILE A 147 4.74 5.18 14.25
N LYS A 148 4.13 4.03 14.59
CA LYS A 148 4.79 2.94 15.33
C LYS A 148 5.90 2.25 14.52
N SER A 149 5.72 2.05 13.21
CA SER A 149 6.72 1.41 12.35
C SER A 149 7.94 2.31 12.10
N ARG A 150 7.71 3.63 11.99
CA ARG A 150 8.75 4.64 11.72
C ARG A 150 9.46 5.14 13.00
N ILE A 151 8.87 4.97 14.18
CA ILE A 151 9.43 5.39 15.47
C ILE A 151 9.48 4.19 16.42
N ARG A 152 10.66 3.56 16.50
CA ARG A 152 10.93 2.36 17.32
C ARG A 152 11.43 2.63 18.74
N THR A 153 11.56 3.92 19.11
CA THR A 153 11.85 4.33 20.49
C THR A 153 10.56 4.46 21.29
N ASP A 154 10.64 4.36 22.62
CA ASP A 154 9.50 4.58 23.53
C ASP A 154 8.72 5.84 23.16
N VAL A 155 7.46 5.68 22.77
CA VAL A 155 6.60 6.79 22.35
C VAL A 155 5.92 7.44 23.54
N GLY A 156 6.07 8.76 23.64
CA GLY A 156 5.46 9.59 24.67
C GLY A 156 4.12 10.20 24.25
N PRO A 157 3.67 11.29 24.92
CA PRO A 157 2.47 12.02 24.51
C PRO A 157 2.65 12.61 23.10
N ARG A 158 1.55 12.65 22.35
CA ARG A 158 1.48 13.26 21.01
C ARG A 158 0.49 14.41 20.97
N PHE A 159 0.67 15.32 20.02
CA PHE A 159 -0.27 16.37 19.69
C PHE A 159 -0.27 16.64 18.18
N LEU A 160 -1.31 17.32 17.71
CA LEU A 160 -1.42 17.75 16.33
C LEU A 160 -1.00 19.22 16.21
N ALA A 161 -0.11 19.55 15.28
CA ALA A 161 0.32 20.91 14.98
C ALA A 161 -0.30 21.37 13.65
N TYR A 162 -1.00 22.51 13.67
CA TYR A 162 -1.43 23.21 12.48
C TYR A 162 -0.48 24.37 12.18
N HIS A 163 0.16 24.33 11.02
CA HIS A 163 1.17 25.30 10.59
C HIS A 163 1.14 25.43 9.06
N GLU A 164 1.21 26.66 8.55
CA GLU A 164 1.15 26.98 7.10
C GLU A 164 0.06 26.23 6.31
N GLY A 165 -1.15 26.15 6.86
CA GLY A 165 -2.29 25.51 6.19
C GLY A 165 -2.30 23.97 6.28
N ASN A 166 -1.27 23.35 6.84
CA ASN A 166 -1.04 21.91 6.90
C ASN A 166 -1.12 21.35 8.33
N MET A 167 -1.43 20.06 8.45
CA MET A 167 -1.48 19.33 9.71
C MET A 167 -0.29 18.39 9.86
N TYR A 168 0.30 18.39 11.05
CA TYR A 168 1.46 17.59 11.39
C TYR A 168 1.26 16.85 12.72
N TRP A 169 1.55 15.55 12.72
CA TRP A 169 1.61 14.75 13.94
C TRP A 169 2.97 14.96 14.60
N VAL A 170 2.97 15.46 15.83
CA VAL A 170 4.20 15.60 16.63
C VAL A 170 4.17 14.53 17.71
N GLN A 171 5.04 13.53 17.55
CA GLN A 171 5.18 12.38 18.45
C GLN A 171 6.43 12.56 19.30
N MET A 172 6.26 12.71 20.61
CA MET A 172 7.41 12.75 21.54
C MET A 172 8.06 11.36 21.64
N THR A 173 9.37 11.33 21.82
CA THR A 173 10.13 10.12 22.15
C THR A 173 10.73 10.23 23.55
N LEU A 174 10.66 9.12 24.28
CA LEU A 174 11.10 9.01 25.66
C LEU A 174 12.47 8.32 25.74
N THR A 175 13.20 8.63 26.80
CA THR A 175 14.25 7.76 27.34
C THR A 175 13.83 7.42 28.77
N GLY A 176 13.36 6.19 28.99
CA GLY A 176 12.65 5.84 30.22
C GLY A 176 11.39 6.70 30.37
N ARG A 177 11.24 7.41 31.50
CA ARG A 177 10.06 8.28 31.74
C ARG A 177 10.22 9.73 31.24
N LYS A 178 11.37 10.14 30.71
CA LYS A 178 11.63 11.55 30.31
C LYS A 178 11.53 11.73 28.80
N ALA A 179 10.78 12.73 28.35
CA ALA A 179 10.76 13.15 26.95
C ALA A 179 12.11 13.77 26.56
N THR A 180 12.82 13.12 25.64
CA THR A 180 14.19 13.47 25.21
C THR A 180 14.26 13.87 23.74
N GLY A 181 13.34 13.38 22.91
CA GLY A 181 13.25 13.73 21.50
C GLY A 181 11.82 13.86 21.01
N PHE A 182 11.68 14.11 19.72
CA PHE A 182 10.41 14.16 19.01
C PHE A 182 10.62 13.84 17.52
N ALA A 183 9.57 13.36 16.87
CA ALA A 183 9.48 13.23 15.43
C ALA A 183 8.25 14.00 14.90
N VAL A 184 8.29 14.38 13.63
CA VAL A 184 7.21 15.11 12.95
C VAL A 184 6.80 14.30 11.72
N LEU A 185 5.52 13.99 11.61
CA LEU A 185 4.92 13.28 10.48
C LEU A 185 3.80 14.11 9.85
N ALA A 186 3.58 13.96 8.55
CA ALA A 186 2.54 14.65 7.80
C ALA A 186 1.16 14.11 8.19
N PHE A 187 0.09 14.76 7.76
CA PHE A 187 -1.28 14.46 8.16
C PHE A 187 -1.74 12.99 7.98
N HIS A 188 -1.18 12.23 7.02
CA HIS A 188 -1.40 10.78 6.83
C HIS A 188 -0.41 9.87 7.58
N GLY A 189 0.58 10.42 8.29
CA GLY A 189 1.67 9.69 8.94
C GLY A 189 2.99 9.69 8.15
N ASP A 190 3.06 10.42 7.03
CA ASP A 190 4.25 10.44 6.15
C ASP A 190 5.44 11.23 6.66
N LEU A 191 6.63 10.90 6.16
CA LEU A 191 7.85 11.57 6.56
C LEU A 191 7.85 13.03 6.08
N VAL A 192 8.22 13.94 6.98
CA VAL A 192 8.21 15.38 6.73
C VAL A 192 9.64 15.88 6.56
N SER A 193 9.84 16.85 5.67
CA SER A 193 11.11 17.54 5.50
C SER A 193 11.68 18.06 6.83
N ARG A 194 12.98 17.87 7.01
CA ARG A 194 13.80 18.36 8.11
C ARG A 194 13.61 19.87 8.38
N VAL A 195 13.30 20.64 7.34
CA VAL A 195 13.03 22.09 7.43
C VAL A 195 11.81 22.37 8.30
N VAL A 196 10.67 21.77 7.98
CA VAL A 196 9.41 21.93 8.74
C VAL A 196 9.59 21.44 10.17
N ALA A 197 10.27 20.31 10.39
CA ALA A 197 10.50 19.79 11.73
C ALA A 197 11.34 20.73 12.62
N ARG A 198 12.36 21.39 12.04
CA ARG A 198 13.14 22.45 12.71
C ARG A 198 12.31 23.70 12.98
N GLU A 199 11.42 24.06 12.07
CA GLU A 199 10.51 25.20 12.25
C GLU A 199 9.49 24.95 13.37
N LEU A 200 8.80 23.81 13.38
CA LEU A 200 7.89 23.47 14.47
C LEU A 200 8.61 23.47 15.82
N LYS A 201 9.88 23.00 15.86
CA LYS A 201 10.73 23.10 17.05
C LYS A 201 10.99 24.53 17.51
N ARG A 202 11.25 25.46 16.57
CA ARG A 202 11.42 26.89 16.85
C ARG A 202 10.15 27.49 17.46
N LEU A 203 8.98 27.10 16.93
CA LEU A 203 7.68 27.70 17.27
C LEU A 203 7.01 27.12 18.53
N ASP A 204 7.36 25.92 18.98
CA ASP A 204 6.76 25.26 20.14
C ASP A 204 7.75 25.09 21.30
N PRO A 205 7.58 25.80 22.43
CA PRO A 205 8.42 25.66 23.62
C PRO A 205 8.55 24.22 24.13
N ALA A 206 7.55 23.35 23.91
CA ALA A 206 7.60 21.95 24.33
C ALA A 206 8.68 21.12 23.60
N LEU A 207 9.12 21.57 22.42
CA LEU A 207 10.13 20.91 21.59
C LEU A 207 11.54 21.48 21.81
N GLN A 208 11.66 22.57 22.57
CA GLN A 208 12.95 23.18 22.89
C GLN A 208 13.80 22.25 23.76
N GLY A 209 15.11 22.22 23.48
CA GLY A 209 16.04 21.26 24.09
C GLY A 209 15.84 19.79 23.73
N LYS A 210 14.84 19.43 22.90
CA LYS A 210 14.60 18.02 22.47
C LYS A 210 15.36 17.69 21.20
N ARG A 211 15.87 16.45 21.09
CA ARG A 211 16.50 15.94 19.85
C ARG A 211 15.43 15.71 18.78
N LEU A 212 15.63 16.23 17.57
CA LEU A 212 14.82 15.84 16.42
C LEU A 212 15.23 14.43 16.00
N VAL A 213 14.28 13.49 16.00
CA VAL A 213 14.46 12.16 15.42
C VAL A 213 14.16 12.27 13.93
N ASP A 214 15.22 12.39 13.14
CA ASP A 214 15.13 12.51 11.69
C ASP A 214 15.16 11.11 11.05
N VAL A 215 14.00 10.66 10.59
CA VAL A 215 13.85 9.31 10.02
C VAL A 215 14.61 9.18 8.69
N TYR A 216 14.79 10.27 7.93
CA TYR A 216 15.61 10.22 6.71
C TYR A 216 17.09 10.05 7.01
N VAL A 217 17.61 10.72 8.05
CA VAL A 217 18.99 10.51 8.50
C VAL A 217 19.16 9.08 9.01
N ARG A 218 18.17 8.56 9.74
CA ARG A 218 18.15 7.18 10.21
C ARG A 218 18.23 6.18 9.06
N ASP A 219 17.39 6.32 8.03
CA ASP A 219 17.39 5.44 6.86
C ASP A 219 18.72 5.51 6.10
N LYS A 220 19.30 6.71 5.89
CA LYS A 220 20.61 6.88 5.26
C LYS A 220 21.72 6.16 6.04
N VAL A 221 21.84 6.48 7.33
CA VAL A 221 22.81 5.88 8.24
C VAL A 221 22.65 4.37 8.25
N PHE A 222 21.43 3.87 8.36
CA PHE A 222 21.19 2.44 8.39
C PHE A 222 21.56 1.74 7.08
N LEU A 223 21.16 2.27 5.92
CA LEU A 223 21.51 1.65 4.64
C LEU A 223 23.02 1.63 4.42
N THR A 224 23.72 2.73 4.71
CA THR A 224 25.19 2.80 4.60
C THR A 224 25.88 1.84 5.60
N LEU A 225 25.31 1.59 6.78
CA LEU A 225 25.81 0.56 7.71
C LEU A 225 25.70 -0.89 7.18
N LEU A 226 24.79 -1.17 6.24
CA LEU A 226 24.63 -2.51 5.66
C LEU A 226 25.71 -2.84 4.62
N ASP A 227 26.25 -1.80 3.98
CA ASP A 227 27.19 -1.90 2.84
C ASP A 227 28.64 -1.61 3.25
N LEU A 228 28.87 -0.88 4.36
CA LEU A 228 30.22 -0.52 4.83
C LEU A 228 30.93 -1.63 5.61
N VAL A 229 32.18 -1.87 5.21
CA VAL A 229 33.16 -2.66 5.97
C VAL A 229 33.83 -1.84 7.09
N SER A 230 33.86 -0.51 6.97
CA SER A 230 34.59 0.40 7.88
C SER A 230 33.70 1.00 8.98
N ARG A 231 34.22 1.03 10.22
CA ARG A 231 33.41 1.18 11.45
C ARG A 231 33.59 2.54 12.18
N ASN A 232 33.94 3.61 11.46
CA ASN A 232 34.13 4.95 12.05
C ASN A 232 32.91 5.87 11.80
N LEU A 233 32.40 6.52 12.86
CA LEU A 233 31.31 7.51 12.80
C LEU A 233 31.60 8.72 11.90
N GLU A 234 32.86 9.19 11.83
CA GLU A 234 33.22 10.39 11.06
C GLU A 234 33.22 10.10 9.56
N ALA A 235 33.71 8.92 9.16
CA ALA A 235 33.60 8.44 7.79
C ALA A 235 32.13 8.24 7.39
N LEU A 236 31.35 7.56 8.25
CA LEU A 236 29.91 7.37 8.05
C LEU A 236 29.16 8.69 7.88
N ALA A 237 29.43 9.70 8.73
CA ALA A 237 28.82 11.03 8.63
C ALA A 237 29.18 11.77 7.33
N LYS A 238 30.43 11.68 6.89
CA LYS A 238 30.88 12.23 5.59
C LYS A 238 30.18 11.55 4.42
N GLU A 239 29.98 10.24 4.48
CA GLU A 239 29.38 9.45 3.42
C GLU A 239 27.87 9.67 3.28
N VAL A 240 27.10 9.63 4.39
CA VAL A 240 25.67 9.95 4.37
C VAL A 240 25.37 11.44 4.16
N ARG A 241 26.42 12.28 4.25
CA ARG A 241 26.38 13.76 4.18
C ARG A 241 25.47 14.37 5.25
N GLU A 242 25.62 13.93 6.49
CA GLU A 242 24.85 14.43 7.65
C GLU A 242 25.78 14.81 8.81
N SER A 243 25.26 15.53 9.81
CA SER A 243 26.11 15.98 10.91
C SER A 243 26.50 14.82 11.84
N LEU A 244 27.72 14.87 12.38
CA LEU A 244 28.21 13.87 13.34
C LEU A 244 27.30 13.74 14.57
N ALA A 245 26.61 14.82 14.97
CA ALA A 245 25.64 14.80 16.07
C ALA A 245 24.37 14.00 15.71
N ASP A 246 23.88 14.12 14.48
CA ASP A 246 22.72 13.36 14.00
C ASP A 246 23.06 11.88 13.85
N VAL A 247 24.20 11.56 13.22
CA VAL A 247 24.67 10.18 13.02
C VAL A 247 24.95 9.50 14.36
N ARG A 248 25.62 10.18 15.30
CA ARG A 248 25.78 9.69 16.68
C ARG A 248 24.42 9.48 17.36
N GLY A 249 23.45 10.35 17.11
CA GLY A 249 22.07 10.20 17.60
C GLY A 249 21.39 8.93 17.07
N VAL A 250 21.46 8.67 15.76
CA VAL A 250 20.93 7.44 15.16
C VAL A 250 21.63 6.21 15.71
N MET A 251 22.96 6.22 15.81
CA MET A 251 23.73 5.07 16.32
C MET A 251 23.39 4.73 17.78
N GLN A 252 23.11 5.73 18.62
CA GLN A 252 22.58 5.50 19.97
C GLN A 252 21.21 4.83 19.96
N ASP A 253 20.33 5.19 19.02
CA ASP A 253 19.01 4.58 18.90
C ASP A 253 19.13 3.13 18.41
N LEU A 254 19.97 2.87 17.40
CA LEU A 254 20.24 1.53 16.89
C LEU A 254 20.87 0.59 17.94
N VAL A 255 21.73 1.10 18.83
CA VAL A 255 22.25 0.31 19.97
C VAL A 255 21.16 0.01 21.00
N ARG A 256 20.29 0.98 21.34
CA ARG A 256 19.15 0.76 22.26
C ARG A 256 18.15 -0.26 21.72
N GLU A 257 17.93 -0.25 20.41
CA GLU A 257 17.07 -1.19 19.69
C GLU A 257 17.75 -2.56 19.43
N ASN A 258 18.96 -2.77 19.95
CA ASN A 258 19.75 -4.00 19.80
C ASN A 258 20.03 -4.38 18.32
N VAL A 259 20.10 -3.36 17.45
CA VAL A 259 20.43 -3.48 16.03
C VAL A 259 21.93 -3.43 15.81
N VAL A 260 22.61 -2.59 16.59
CA VAL A 260 24.07 -2.41 16.58
C VAL A 260 24.64 -2.87 17.92
N VAL A 261 25.68 -3.69 17.86
CA VAL A 261 26.46 -4.17 19.01
C VAL A 261 27.78 -3.40 19.06
N VAL A 262 28.16 -2.94 20.25
CA VAL A 262 29.47 -2.30 20.48
C VAL A 262 30.49 -3.38 20.82
N GLU A 263 31.64 -3.41 20.14
CA GLU A 263 32.63 -4.47 20.34
C GLU A 263 33.44 -4.29 21.64
N PRO A 264 33.87 -5.39 22.31
CA PRO A 264 34.74 -5.31 23.48
C PRO A 264 36.06 -4.62 23.12
N GLY A 265 36.37 -3.51 23.79
CA GLY A 265 37.55 -2.67 23.51
C GLY A 265 37.22 -1.23 23.11
N GLY A 266 35.95 -0.90 22.86
CA GLY A 266 35.51 0.50 22.78
C GLY A 266 35.72 1.22 24.13
N GLN A 267 36.56 2.27 24.15
CA GLN A 267 36.84 3.04 25.36
C GLN A 267 35.57 3.71 25.94
N PRO A 268 35.54 4.00 27.26
CA PRO A 268 34.29 4.32 27.95
C PRO A 268 33.69 5.64 27.46
N ARG A 269 32.40 5.59 27.12
CA ARG A 269 31.52 6.73 26.82
C ARG A 269 31.94 7.59 25.60
N TRP A 270 31.35 7.21 24.45
CA TRP A 270 31.03 8.06 23.28
C TRP A 270 32.06 8.22 22.14
N LYS A 271 33.09 7.37 22.04
CA LYS A 271 33.79 7.11 20.78
C LYS A 271 33.45 5.70 20.27
N MET A 272 32.47 5.61 19.38
CA MET A 272 32.02 4.35 18.75
C MET A 272 32.89 4.06 17.51
N ASP A 273 34.16 3.76 17.75
CA ASP A 273 35.14 3.56 16.67
C ASP A 273 35.15 2.09 16.17
N ARG A 274 34.43 1.20 16.87
CA ARG A 274 34.12 -0.16 16.46
C ARG A 274 32.72 -0.58 16.90
N TYR A 275 31.94 -1.04 15.94
CA TYR A 275 30.60 -1.60 16.12
C TYR A 275 30.35 -2.67 15.06
N SER A 276 29.40 -3.56 15.33
CA SER A 276 28.90 -4.55 14.37
C SER A 276 27.37 -4.51 14.34
N LEU A 277 26.78 -4.83 13.19
CA LEU A 277 25.35 -5.13 13.15
C LEU A 277 25.12 -6.49 13.82
N ARG A 278 24.07 -6.60 14.63
CA ARG A 278 23.67 -7.88 15.21
C ARG A 278 23.22 -8.80 14.08
N GLY A 279 23.86 -9.96 13.97
CA GLY A 279 23.51 -10.97 12.97
C GLY A 279 22.53 -11.97 13.56
N ASP A 280 21.24 -11.64 13.55
CA ASP A 280 20.18 -12.58 13.91
C ASP A 280 18.95 -12.42 13.00
N LEU A 281 18.28 -13.53 12.72
CA LEU A 281 17.11 -13.56 11.84
C LEU A 281 15.91 -12.75 12.37
N GLY A 282 15.73 -12.66 13.69
CA GLY A 282 14.63 -11.88 14.27
C GLY A 282 14.79 -10.39 13.97
N LEU A 283 16.02 -9.87 14.08
CA LEU A 283 16.37 -8.54 13.65
C LEU A 283 16.24 -8.37 12.14
N PHE A 284 16.70 -9.34 11.33
CA PHE A 284 16.53 -9.30 9.88
C PHE A 284 15.06 -9.12 9.48
N LEU A 285 14.16 -9.94 10.03
CA LEU A 285 12.72 -9.87 9.81
C LEU A 285 12.14 -8.51 10.20
N SER A 286 12.55 -7.99 11.36
CA SER A 286 12.15 -6.68 11.85
C SER A 286 12.56 -5.55 10.91
N LEU A 287 13.79 -5.58 10.39
CA LEU A 287 14.31 -4.56 9.46
C LEU A 287 13.71 -4.70 8.07
N ALA A 288 13.65 -5.92 7.53
CA ALA A 288 13.07 -6.22 6.23
C ALA A 288 11.64 -5.66 6.13
N ARG A 289 10.80 -5.88 7.15
CA ARG A 289 9.45 -5.30 7.19
C ARG A 289 9.44 -3.76 7.11
N GLN A 290 10.35 -3.08 7.82
CA GLN A 290 10.46 -1.61 7.77
C GLN A 290 10.88 -1.12 6.38
N TYR A 291 11.87 -1.75 5.76
CA TYR A 291 12.39 -1.28 4.47
C TYR A 291 11.51 -1.69 3.28
N LEU A 292 10.84 -2.85 3.34
CA LEU A 292 9.97 -3.35 2.27
C LEU A 292 8.69 -2.53 2.09
N GLU A 293 8.20 -1.90 3.16
CA GLU A 293 7.11 -0.93 3.13
C GLU A 293 7.56 0.49 2.75
N GLY A 294 8.88 0.73 2.63
CA GLY A 294 9.48 2.04 2.37
C GLY A 294 10.02 2.24 0.94
N PRO A 295 10.48 3.46 0.61
CA PRO A 295 11.06 3.77 -0.71
C PRO A 295 12.37 3.03 -0.98
N ASN A 296 13.04 2.55 0.07
CA ASN A 296 14.37 1.93 0.01
C ASN A 296 14.33 0.38 -0.10
N LYS A 297 13.15 -0.22 -0.32
CA LYS A 297 12.93 -1.67 -0.30
C LYS A 297 13.93 -2.52 -1.10
N PHE A 298 14.28 -2.06 -2.29
CA PHE A 298 15.21 -2.76 -3.18
C PHE A 298 16.69 -2.61 -2.75
N ARG A 299 17.05 -1.52 -2.06
CA ARG A 299 18.41 -1.31 -1.53
C ARG A 299 18.70 -2.18 -0.32
N PHE A 300 17.76 -2.27 0.63
CA PHE A 300 17.94 -3.09 1.83
C PHE A 300 18.25 -4.56 1.49
N LEU A 301 17.51 -5.15 0.54
CA LEU A 301 17.73 -6.55 0.15
C LEU A 301 18.95 -6.78 -0.73
N GLY A 302 19.39 -5.78 -1.49
CA GLY A 302 20.65 -5.84 -2.23
C GLY A 302 21.90 -5.69 -1.38
N SER A 303 21.77 -5.44 -0.07
CA SER A 303 22.91 -5.19 0.82
C SER A 303 23.68 -6.45 1.20
N ALA A 304 24.98 -6.28 1.48
CA ALA A 304 25.85 -7.38 1.89
C ALA A 304 25.39 -8.03 3.22
N PHE A 305 24.85 -7.23 4.15
CA PHE A 305 24.25 -7.73 5.39
C PHE A 305 23.04 -8.64 5.13
N ALA A 306 22.12 -8.23 4.25
CA ALA A 306 20.98 -9.05 3.88
C ALA A 306 21.43 -10.35 3.21
N ALA A 307 22.28 -10.26 2.18
CA ALA A 307 22.80 -11.43 1.47
C ALA A 307 23.47 -12.45 2.42
N ARG A 308 24.26 -11.97 3.40
CA ARG A 308 24.92 -12.83 4.39
C ARG A 308 23.92 -13.55 5.32
N LEU A 309 22.94 -12.84 5.86
CA LEU A 309 21.92 -13.43 6.75
C LEU A 309 21.01 -14.41 6.03
N LEU A 310 20.65 -14.10 4.78
CA LEU A 310 19.87 -14.99 3.91
C LEU A 310 20.64 -16.26 3.53
N ALA A 311 21.97 -16.21 3.48
CA ALA A 311 22.82 -17.39 3.27
C ALA A 311 23.05 -18.24 4.53
N THR A 312 22.95 -17.65 5.74
CA THR A 312 23.37 -18.31 7.00
C THR A 312 22.19 -18.75 7.88
N ASP A 313 21.26 -17.86 8.22
CA ASP A 313 20.24 -18.13 9.24
C ASP A 313 18.88 -18.52 8.65
N VAL A 314 18.55 -18.01 7.47
CA VAL A 314 17.33 -18.38 6.75
C VAL A 314 17.21 -19.88 6.48
N PRO A 315 18.26 -20.62 6.06
CA PRO A 315 18.19 -22.06 5.86
C PRO A 315 17.52 -22.84 7.00
N GLY A 316 18.05 -22.73 8.22
CA GLY A 316 17.51 -23.42 9.39
C GLY A 316 16.08 -22.98 9.74
N TYR A 317 15.75 -21.70 9.50
CA TYR A 317 14.39 -21.21 9.71
C TYR A 317 13.38 -21.76 8.70
N LEU A 318 13.71 -21.84 7.40
CA LEU A 318 12.81 -22.39 6.40
C LEU A 318 12.65 -23.91 6.55
N GLU A 319 13.73 -24.61 6.91
CA GLU A 319 13.70 -26.04 7.26
C GLU A 319 12.80 -26.31 8.48
N ALA A 320 12.90 -25.50 9.54
CA ALA A 320 12.05 -25.60 10.72
C ALA A 320 10.59 -25.18 10.44
N ARG A 321 10.37 -24.13 9.64
CA ARG A 321 9.06 -23.53 9.35
C ARG A 321 8.20 -24.38 8.44
N TRP A 322 8.78 -24.96 7.39
CA TRP A 322 8.04 -25.71 6.36
C TRP A 322 8.36 -27.21 6.34
N LYS A 323 9.15 -27.71 7.30
CA LYS A 323 9.62 -29.10 7.34
C LYS A 323 10.26 -29.53 6.00
N PHE A 324 10.96 -28.60 5.35
CA PHE A 324 11.41 -28.77 3.96
C PHE A 324 12.56 -29.78 3.84
N ARG A 325 12.24 -31.02 3.47
CA ARG A 325 13.18 -32.14 3.34
C ARG A 325 13.72 -32.34 1.91
N GLY A 326 14.04 -31.24 1.23
CA GLY A 326 14.61 -31.27 -0.13
C GLY A 326 16.11 -31.68 -0.16
N PRO A 327 16.64 -32.14 -1.31
CA PRO A 327 18.07 -32.27 -1.56
C PRO A 327 18.83 -30.96 -1.31
N GLU A 328 20.10 -31.05 -0.95
CA GLU A 328 20.95 -29.89 -0.62
C GLU A 328 21.05 -28.88 -1.78
N GLN A 329 21.07 -29.35 -3.04
CA GLN A 329 21.08 -28.49 -4.22
C GLN A 329 19.76 -27.71 -4.43
N GLU A 330 18.61 -28.33 -4.13
CA GLU A 330 17.30 -27.66 -4.21
C GLU A 330 17.16 -26.64 -3.09
N ARG A 331 17.62 -26.98 -1.87
CA ARG A 331 17.75 -26.04 -0.75
C ARG A 331 18.66 -24.86 -1.07
N ALA A 332 19.86 -25.10 -1.58
CA ALA A 332 20.78 -24.04 -2.01
C ALA A 332 20.18 -23.18 -3.15
N GLY A 333 19.38 -23.78 -4.05
CA GLY A 333 18.61 -23.09 -5.07
C GLY A 333 17.54 -22.17 -4.48
N LEU A 334 16.74 -22.65 -3.53
CA LEU A 334 15.77 -21.84 -2.78
C LEU A 334 16.45 -20.69 -2.05
N TYR A 335 17.53 -20.95 -1.31
CA TYR A 335 18.22 -19.93 -0.51
C TYR A 335 18.84 -18.84 -1.40
N ARG A 336 19.38 -19.21 -2.58
CA ARG A 336 19.82 -18.26 -3.61
C ARG A 336 18.65 -17.50 -4.24
N PHE A 337 17.56 -18.17 -4.61
CA PHE A 337 16.39 -17.52 -5.18
C PHE A 337 15.80 -16.49 -4.22
N LEU A 338 15.62 -16.85 -2.95
CA LEU A 338 15.14 -15.95 -1.91
C LEU A 338 16.15 -14.84 -1.59
N SER A 339 17.47 -15.06 -1.74
CA SER A 339 18.45 -13.98 -1.58
C SER A 339 18.47 -12.96 -2.72
N VAL A 340 18.00 -13.33 -3.92
CA VAL A 340 17.93 -12.41 -5.09
C VAL A 340 16.52 -11.97 -5.48
N SER A 341 15.46 -12.54 -4.88
CA SER A 341 14.05 -12.27 -5.20
C SER A 341 13.29 -11.59 -4.04
N PRO A 342 13.24 -10.25 -4.03
CA PRO A 342 12.53 -9.46 -3.02
C PRO A 342 11.07 -9.86 -2.74
N SER A 343 10.31 -10.20 -3.76
CA SER A 343 8.90 -10.57 -3.65
C SER A 343 8.73 -11.96 -3.04
N GLY A 344 9.50 -12.94 -3.51
CA GLY A 344 9.50 -14.30 -2.97
C GLY A 344 9.90 -14.33 -1.50
N LEU A 345 10.98 -13.62 -1.14
CA LEU A 345 11.45 -13.50 0.23
C LEU A 345 10.44 -12.82 1.17
N ASN A 346 9.80 -11.74 0.72
CA ASN A 346 8.80 -11.04 1.52
C ASN A 346 7.61 -11.96 1.86
N HIS A 347 7.10 -12.70 0.87
CA HIS A 347 5.97 -13.62 1.08
C HIS A 347 6.38 -14.87 1.89
N ALA A 348 7.61 -15.37 1.70
CA ALA A 348 8.18 -16.46 2.48
C ALA A 348 8.21 -16.16 4.00
N LEU A 349 8.61 -14.93 4.37
CA LEU A 349 8.98 -14.59 5.73
C LEU A 349 7.86 -13.97 6.58
N PHE A 350 6.83 -13.37 5.95
CA PHE A 350 5.83 -12.57 6.68
C PHE A 350 4.40 -13.16 6.68
N THR A 351 4.18 -14.33 6.06
CA THR A 351 2.91 -15.06 6.12
C THR A 351 2.80 -15.88 7.42
N PRO A 352 1.74 -15.72 8.26
CA PRO A 352 1.58 -16.45 9.53
C PRO A 352 1.49 -17.98 9.37
N THR A 353 1.91 -18.74 10.38
CA THR A 353 2.16 -20.19 10.27
C THR A 353 0.98 -21.09 10.66
N ASP A 354 -0.04 -20.54 11.32
CA ASP A 354 -0.81 -21.30 12.32
C ASP A 354 -1.95 -22.16 11.73
N ARG A 355 -1.87 -22.50 10.43
CA ARG A 355 -2.83 -23.36 9.71
C ARG A 355 -2.22 -24.60 9.05
N TYR A 356 -0.89 -24.74 8.98
CA TYR A 356 -0.22 -25.82 8.22
C TYR A 356 -0.04 -27.14 8.99
N ALA A 357 -0.81 -27.37 10.05
CA ALA A 357 -0.56 -28.44 11.02
C ALA A 357 -1.34 -29.75 10.77
N ALA A 358 -2.21 -29.83 9.76
CA ALA A 358 -3.12 -30.98 9.59
C ALA A 358 -3.24 -31.50 8.15
N ALA A 359 -2.46 -32.54 7.83
CA ALA A 359 -2.83 -33.74 7.05
C ALA A 359 -1.57 -34.51 6.61
N GLU A 360 -1.40 -35.74 7.10
CA GLU A 360 -0.40 -36.71 6.62
C GLU A 360 -1.06 -37.71 5.65
N GLY A 361 -0.31 -38.30 4.70
CA GLY A 361 -0.88 -39.25 3.73
C GLY A 361 0.06 -39.72 2.60
N GLU A 362 1.05 -40.54 2.96
CA GLU A 362 1.70 -41.63 2.18
C GLU A 362 2.11 -41.48 0.68
N ALA A 363 3.44 -41.48 0.45
CA ALA A 363 4.24 -42.53 -0.25
C ALA A 363 3.58 -43.33 -1.43
N ARG A 364 4.24 -43.68 -2.56
CA ARG A 364 5.64 -43.88 -3.03
C ARG A 364 5.57 -44.18 -4.57
N SER A 365 6.61 -44.39 -5.42
CA SER A 365 8.07 -44.18 -5.46
C SER A 365 8.62 -44.52 -6.88
N GLY A 366 9.81 -44.02 -7.27
CA GLY A 366 10.58 -44.48 -8.45
C GLY A 366 10.61 -43.46 -9.60
N PHE A 367 11.44 -42.42 -9.62
CA PHE A 367 12.91 -42.38 -9.45
C PHE A 367 13.73 -43.04 -10.58
N ALA A 368 13.20 -43.10 -11.81
CA ALA A 368 13.97 -43.34 -13.03
C ALA A 368 13.50 -42.39 -14.15
N GLU A 369 14.32 -41.61 -14.85
CA GLU A 369 15.78 -41.43 -14.72
C GLU A 369 16.18 -39.97 -15.03
N ARG A 370 16.62 -39.30 -13.96
CA ARG A 370 17.75 -38.37 -13.84
C ARG A 370 18.36 -37.77 -15.13
N GLU A 371 18.65 -36.48 -15.06
CA GLU A 371 19.79 -35.84 -15.77
C GLU A 371 19.77 -35.77 -17.32
N ARG A 372 18.78 -35.26 -18.07
CA ARG A 372 17.35 -34.90 -17.87
C ARG A 372 16.90 -34.05 -16.68
N GLY A 373 17.80 -33.43 -15.91
CA GLY A 373 17.50 -33.23 -14.48
C GLY A 373 18.18 -32.06 -13.77
N ARG A 374 18.46 -30.93 -14.44
CA ARG A 374 18.85 -29.68 -13.73
C ARG A 374 17.97 -28.45 -14.01
N GLY A 375 17.30 -28.41 -15.17
CA GLY A 375 16.25 -27.42 -15.45
C GLY A 375 14.92 -27.72 -14.77
N PRO A 376 14.31 -28.91 -14.99
CA PRO A 376 12.94 -29.20 -14.53
C PRO A 376 12.76 -29.15 -13.03
N HIS A 377 13.77 -29.51 -12.23
CA HIS A 377 13.66 -29.52 -10.78
C HIS A 377 13.50 -28.11 -10.21
N MET A 378 14.32 -27.15 -10.65
CA MET A 378 14.19 -25.75 -10.19
C MET A 378 12.89 -25.12 -10.70
N SER A 379 12.51 -25.38 -11.96
CA SER A 379 11.25 -24.89 -12.54
C SER A 379 10.01 -25.46 -11.87
N ARG A 380 9.99 -26.77 -11.59
CA ARG A 380 8.90 -27.47 -10.89
C ARG A 380 8.86 -27.11 -9.41
N PHE A 381 10.01 -26.88 -8.79
CA PHE A 381 10.12 -26.40 -7.41
C PHE A 381 9.57 -24.97 -7.28
N LEU A 382 9.92 -24.06 -8.20
CA LEU A 382 9.35 -22.71 -8.25
C LEU A 382 7.85 -22.74 -8.54
N ALA A 383 7.39 -23.64 -9.43
CA ALA A 383 5.97 -23.87 -9.68
C ALA A 383 5.24 -24.38 -8.43
N ASP A 384 5.70 -25.46 -7.79
CA ASP A 384 5.11 -26.01 -6.56
C ASP A 384 5.07 -24.95 -5.44
N LEU A 385 6.13 -24.14 -5.31
CA LEU A 385 6.19 -23.05 -4.35
C LEU A 385 5.14 -21.97 -4.66
N LEU A 386 5.00 -21.56 -5.93
CA LEU A 386 3.98 -20.61 -6.38
C LEU A 386 2.56 -21.16 -6.19
N VAL A 387 2.29 -22.41 -6.58
CA VAL A 387 0.99 -23.09 -6.40
C VAL A 387 0.61 -23.15 -4.92
N ARG A 388 1.55 -23.54 -4.05
CA ARG A 388 1.34 -23.55 -2.59
C ARG A 388 1.04 -22.13 -2.10
N MET A 389 1.88 -21.14 -2.40
CA MET A 389 1.65 -19.73 -2.05
C MET A 389 0.30 -19.19 -2.56
N ALA A 390 -0.20 -19.65 -3.71
CA ALA A 390 -1.48 -19.23 -4.26
C ALA A 390 -2.69 -19.85 -3.53
N ASN A 391 -2.60 -21.14 -3.15
CA ASN A 391 -3.60 -21.83 -2.34
C ASN A 391 -3.61 -21.29 -0.89
N ASP A 392 -2.43 -20.99 -0.35
CA ASP A 392 -2.22 -20.41 0.98
C ASP A 392 -2.82 -19.00 1.11
N MET A 393 -3.03 -18.30 -0.02
CA MET A 393 -3.65 -16.96 -0.10
C MET A 393 -5.16 -16.97 -0.42
N GLU A 394 -5.84 -18.11 -0.43
CA GLU A 394 -7.30 -18.16 -0.59
C GLU A 394 -8.13 -17.43 0.51
N PRO A 395 -7.70 -17.28 1.79
CA PRO A 395 -8.50 -16.61 2.81
C PRO A 395 -8.87 -15.14 2.48
N PRO A 396 -10.10 -14.66 2.78
CA PRO A 396 -10.56 -13.32 2.38
C PRO A 396 -9.65 -12.16 2.82
N GLN A 397 -9.02 -12.30 3.98
CA GLN A 397 -8.11 -11.31 4.58
C GLN A 397 -6.83 -11.08 3.75
N PHE A 398 -6.39 -12.08 2.98
CA PHE A 398 -5.27 -11.92 2.05
C PHE A 398 -5.69 -11.26 0.74
N GLN A 399 -6.92 -11.49 0.27
CA GLN A 399 -7.46 -10.84 -0.92
C GLN A 399 -7.59 -9.31 -0.71
N GLU A 400 -8.02 -8.87 0.48
CA GLU A 400 -8.05 -7.44 0.86
C GLU A 400 -6.65 -6.82 0.88
N LEU A 401 -5.64 -7.53 1.39
CA LEU A 401 -4.25 -7.07 1.43
C LEU A 401 -3.67 -6.87 0.02
N LEU A 402 -3.92 -7.83 -0.88
CA LEU A 402 -3.46 -7.76 -2.27
C LEU A 402 -4.13 -6.61 -3.02
N ALA A 403 -5.45 -6.44 -2.85
CA ALA A 403 -6.21 -5.32 -3.40
C ALA A 403 -5.67 -3.97 -2.88
N ALA A 404 -5.40 -3.84 -1.57
CA ALA A 404 -4.83 -2.64 -0.96
C ALA A 404 -3.40 -2.31 -1.44
N LYS A 405 -2.66 -3.29 -1.98
CA LYS A 405 -1.35 -3.10 -2.61
C LYS A 405 -1.42 -2.92 -4.13
N GLY A 406 -2.62 -2.89 -4.72
CA GLY A 406 -2.81 -2.78 -6.18
C GLY A 406 -2.44 -4.05 -6.95
N ILE A 407 -2.26 -5.18 -6.25
CA ILE A 407 -1.91 -6.47 -6.84
C ILE A 407 -3.22 -7.20 -7.14
N LYS A 408 -3.51 -7.45 -8.42
CA LYS A 408 -4.67 -8.24 -8.85
C LYS A 408 -4.50 -9.69 -8.39
N ALA A 409 -5.06 -10.04 -7.23
CA ALA A 409 -4.91 -11.33 -6.57
C ALA A 409 -5.20 -12.52 -7.51
N HIS A 410 -6.28 -12.44 -8.29
CA HIS A 410 -6.68 -13.44 -9.27
C HIS A 410 -5.63 -13.68 -10.36
N LEU A 411 -4.90 -12.65 -10.83
CA LEU A 411 -3.86 -12.82 -11.85
C LEU A 411 -2.62 -13.52 -11.28
N PHE A 412 -2.24 -13.21 -10.04
CA PHE A 412 -1.14 -13.91 -9.35
C PHE A 412 -1.51 -15.38 -9.13
N GLN A 413 -2.74 -15.66 -8.67
CA GLN A 413 -3.23 -17.01 -8.46
C GLN A 413 -3.36 -17.81 -9.77
N ALA A 414 -3.80 -17.19 -10.87
CA ALA A 414 -3.85 -17.82 -12.19
C ALA A 414 -2.46 -18.17 -12.71
N ALA A 415 -1.51 -17.22 -12.69
CA ALA A 415 -0.13 -17.45 -13.13
C ALA A 415 0.60 -18.52 -12.29
N ALA A 416 0.30 -18.57 -10.99
CA ALA A 416 0.82 -19.59 -10.09
C ALA A 416 0.20 -20.97 -10.33
N LYS A 417 -1.14 -21.06 -10.46
CA LYS A 417 -1.86 -22.33 -10.71
C LYS A 417 -1.60 -22.91 -12.12
N ALA A 418 -1.17 -22.08 -13.08
CA ALA A 418 -0.81 -22.48 -14.43
C ALA A 418 0.68 -22.86 -14.63
N ALA A 419 1.50 -22.93 -13.57
CA ALA A 419 2.94 -23.14 -13.72
C ALA A 419 3.33 -24.63 -13.89
N THR A 420 3.68 -25.04 -15.11
CA THR A 420 4.58 -26.19 -15.35
C THR A 420 5.87 -25.76 -16.06
N VAL A 421 6.74 -26.71 -16.43
CA VAL A 421 8.05 -26.40 -17.04
C VAL A 421 7.92 -25.77 -18.43
N GLN A 422 6.88 -26.12 -19.19
CA GLN A 422 6.57 -25.45 -20.47
C GLN A 422 6.04 -24.03 -20.22
N ASP A 423 5.22 -23.86 -19.17
CA ASP A 423 4.62 -22.56 -18.82
C ASP A 423 5.62 -21.59 -18.18
N LEU A 424 6.77 -22.06 -17.67
CA LEU A 424 7.84 -21.15 -17.23
C LEU A 424 8.51 -20.43 -18.41
N SER A 425 8.60 -21.09 -19.58
CA SER A 425 9.01 -20.44 -20.83
C SER A 425 7.95 -19.43 -21.30
N PHE A 426 6.67 -19.74 -21.05
CA PHE A 426 5.54 -18.84 -21.30
C PHE A 426 5.50 -17.66 -20.30
N ASN A 427 5.99 -17.84 -19.07
CA ASN A 427 6.10 -16.78 -18.07
C ASN A 427 7.22 -15.76 -18.39
N LEU A 428 8.27 -16.15 -19.10
CA LEU A 428 9.21 -15.18 -19.69
C LEU A 428 8.57 -14.40 -20.85
N GLN A 429 7.60 -14.99 -21.56
CA GLN A 429 6.72 -14.24 -22.46
C GLN A 429 5.69 -13.40 -21.67
N ALA A 430 5.35 -13.76 -20.42
CA ALA A 430 4.50 -12.94 -19.54
C ALA A 430 5.21 -11.71 -18.97
N ASP A 431 6.54 -11.72 -18.82
CA ASP A 431 7.33 -10.48 -18.62
C ASP A 431 7.17 -9.53 -19.84
N SER A 432 7.02 -10.08 -21.05
CA SER A 432 6.62 -9.33 -22.24
C SER A 432 5.12 -8.97 -22.28
N LEU A 433 4.26 -9.57 -21.45
CA LEU A 433 2.86 -9.12 -21.24
C LEU A 433 2.77 -8.04 -20.15
N LEU A 434 3.70 -8.02 -19.18
CA LEU A 434 3.79 -6.95 -18.18
C LEU A 434 4.21 -5.60 -18.81
N SER A 435 5.03 -5.61 -19.86
CA SER A 435 5.29 -4.42 -20.68
C SER A 435 4.06 -3.98 -21.49
N LEU A 436 3.23 -4.92 -21.96
CA LEU A 436 1.94 -4.68 -22.64
C LEU A 436 0.79 -4.26 -21.67
N GLY A 437 0.94 -4.49 -20.37
CA GLY A 437 -0.03 -4.06 -19.34
C GLY A 437 -0.10 -2.54 -19.14
N ARG A 438 0.96 -1.79 -19.46
CA ARG A 438 0.96 -0.32 -19.47
C ARG A 438 -0.06 0.25 -20.48
N PRO A 439 -0.04 -0.17 -21.77
CA PRO A 439 -1.11 0.12 -22.72
C PRO A 439 -2.51 -0.23 -22.20
N ALA A 440 -2.71 -1.42 -21.63
CA ALA A 440 -4.03 -1.83 -21.11
C ALA A 440 -4.59 -0.88 -20.03
N ALA A 441 -3.73 -0.27 -19.21
CA ALA A 441 -4.13 0.75 -18.24
C ALA A 441 -4.45 2.11 -18.89
N GLN A 442 -3.78 2.49 -19.97
CA GLN A 442 -4.04 3.71 -20.74
C GLN A 442 -5.35 3.63 -21.56
N ALA A 443 -5.71 2.44 -22.04
CA ALA A 443 -7.00 2.22 -22.71
C ALA A 443 -8.18 2.46 -21.75
N ARG A 444 -8.06 1.99 -20.50
CA ARG A 444 -9.06 2.17 -19.44
C ARG A 444 -9.19 3.62 -18.95
N SER A 445 -8.16 4.45 -19.10
CA SER A 445 -8.23 5.89 -18.77
C SER A 445 -8.84 6.75 -19.89
N GLY A 446 -9.32 6.13 -20.97
CA GLY A 446 -9.96 6.82 -22.10
C GLY A 446 -8.98 7.51 -23.04
N GLN A 447 -7.67 7.31 -22.90
CA GLN A 447 -6.70 7.86 -23.83
C GLN A 447 -6.67 7.04 -25.13
N PRO A 448 -6.75 7.68 -26.32
CA PRO A 448 -6.74 6.97 -27.59
C PRO A 448 -5.32 6.44 -27.88
N ILE A 449 -5.10 5.16 -27.59
CA ILE A 449 -3.90 4.44 -28.03
C ILE A 449 -3.99 4.29 -29.56
N ARG A 450 -3.18 5.07 -30.28
CA ARG A 450 -2.77 4.77 -31.64
C ARG A 450 -1.47 3.99 -31.54
N GLY A 451 -1.56 2.66 -31.65
CA GLY A 451 -0.42 1.77 -31.75
C GLY A 451 -0.39 1.08 -33.11
N GLU A 452 0.77 0.56 -33.50
CA GLU A 452 0.94 -0.32 -34.65
C GLU A 452 -0.04 -1.52 -34.60
N PRO A 453 -0.45 -2.09 -35.74
CA PRO A 453 -1.48 -3.12 -35.76
C PRO A 453 -1.13 -4.35 -34.90
N GLU A 454 0.15 -4.75 -34.82
CA GLU A 454 0.65 -5.81 -33.95
C GLU A 454 0.32 -5.53 -32.47
N HIS A 455 0.48 -4.29 -32.03
CA HIS A 455 0.27 -3.89 -30.64
C HIS A 455 -1.20 -4.00 -30.23
N CYS A 456 -2.13 -3.73 -31.15
CA CYS A 456 -3.55 -3.93 -30.94
C CYS A 456 -3.92 -5.43 -30.83
N ILE A 457 -3.25 -6.32 -31.55
CA ILE A 457 -3.43 -7.78 -31.40
C ILE A 457 -2.90 -8.27 -30.05
N GLU A 458 -1.70 -7.82 -29.67
CA GLU A 458 -1.05 -8.17 -28.41
C GLU A 458 -1.88 -7.70 -27.19
N LEU A 459 -2.44 -6.49 -27.25
CA LEU A 459 -3.38 -5.99 -26.25
C LEU A 459 -4.72 -6.75 -26.26
N GLY A 460 -5.25 -7.10 -27.43
CA GLY A 460 -6.46 -7.92 -27.57
C GLY A 460 -6.29 -9.30 -26.92
N ALA A 461 -5.14 -9.95 -27.13
CA ALA A 461 -4.82 -11.24 -26.50
C ALA A 461 -4.75 -11.12 -24.97
N ALA A 462 -4.10 -10.07 -24.44
CA ALA A 462 -4.09 -9.81 -23.01
C ALA A 462 -5.49 -9.59 -22.42
N LEU A 463 -6.39 -8.90 -23.14
CA LEU A 463 -7.78 -8.70 -22.73
C LEU A 463 -8.62 -9.98 -22.79
N LEU A 464 -8.38 -10.86 -23.77
CA LEU A 464 -8.98 -12.21 -23.82
C LEU A 464 -8.60 -13.03 -22.57
N TYR A 465 -7.31 -13.08 -22.20
CA TYR A 465 -6.86 -13.78 -20.98
C TYR A 465 -7.30 -13.11 -19.67
N MET A 466 -7.79 -11.87 -19.72
CA MET A 466 -8.44 -11.19 -18.58
C MET A 466 -9.97 -11.35 -18.58
N GLU A 467 -10.54 -12.13 -19.51
CA GLU A 467 -11.98 -12.31 -19.72
C GLU A 467 -12.75 -11.01 -20.03
N GLU A 468 -12.06 -9.93 -20.43
CA GLU A 468 -12.66 -8.64 -20.83
C GLU A 468 -13.01 -8.68 -22.33
N TYR A 469 -13.85 -9.65 -22.71
CA TYR A 469 -14.07 -10.09 -24.09
C TYR A 469 -14.53 -8.96 -25.04
N GLU A 470 -15.43 -8.06 -24.63
CA GLU A 470 -15.89 -6.95 -25.47
C GLU A 470 -14.74 -5.98 -25.82
N GLN A 471 -13.87 -5.71 -24.84
CA GLN A 471 -12.70 -4.85 -25.05
C GLN A 471 -11.65 -5.55 -25.90
N ALA A 472 -11.46 -6.85 -25.71
CA ALA A 472 -10.57 -7.67 -26.53
C ALA A 472 -10.97 -7.61 -28.01
N VAL A 473 -12.27 -7.80 -28.32
CA VAL A 473 -12.81 -7.68 -29.68
C VAL A 473 -12.51 -6.30 -30.30
N VAL A 474 -12.70 -5.21 -29.55
CA VAL A 474 -12.41 -3.84 -30.04
C VAL A 474 -10.93 -3.65 -30.39
N GLN A 475 -10.00 -4.28 -29.67
CA GLN A 475 -8.57 -4.19 -30.00
C GLN A 475 -8.18 -5.11 -31.17
N PHE A 476 -8.74 -6.31 -31.26
CA PHE A 476 -8.57 -7.17 -32.42
C PHE A 476 -9.11 -6.50 -33.70
N ASP A 477 -10.28 -5.87 -33.66
CA ASP A 477 -10.86 -5.11 -34.78
C ASP A 477 -9.94 -4.00 -35.29
N ARG A 478 -9.23 -3.32 -34.38
CA ARG A 478 -8.25 -2.28 -34.74
C ARG A 478 -7.00 -2.85 -35.37
N GLY A 479 -6.41 -3.89 -34.76
CA GLY A 479 -5.17 -4.47 -35.26
C GLY A 479 -5.33 -5.18 -36.60
N ILE A 480 -6.40 -5.99 -36.75
CA ILE A 480 -6.67 -6.78 -37.96
C ILE A 480 -6.78 -5.92 -39.22
N LYS A 481 -7.30 -4.69 -39.11
CA LYS A 481 -7.53 -3.79 -40.24
C LYS A 481 -6.24 -3.49 -41.03
N ASP A 482 -5.18 -3.17 -40.31
CA ASP A 482 -3.93 -2.66 -40.88
C ASP A 482 -2.78 -3.68 -40.82
N LEU A 483 -2.95 -4.79 -40.08
CA LEU A 483 -1.99 -5.91 -40.02
C LEU A 483 -1.82 -6.60 -41.39
N ARG A 484 -0.60 -7.08 -41.66
CA ARG A 484 -0.25 -7.78 -42.92
C ARG A 484 0.43 -9.14 -42.74
N ASP A 485 0.93 -9.46 -41.54
CA ASP A 485 1.53 -10.77 -41.23
C ASP A 485 0.43 -11.87 -41.19
N PRO A 486 0.46 -12.89 -42.08
CA PRO A 486 -0.55 -13.95 -42.13
C PRO A 486 -0.63 -14.82 -40.86
N SER A 487 0.49 -15.02 -40.16
CA SER A 487 0.58 -15.83 -38.94
C SER A 487 -0.02 -15.09 -37.74
N ARG A 488 0.25 -13.78 -37.64
CA ARG A 488 -0.40 -12.92 -36.65
C ARG A 488 -1.89 -12.71 -36.98
N LEU A 489 -2.27 -12.58 -38.25
CA LEU A 489 -3.68 -12.52 -38.68
C LEU A 489 -4.45 -13.79 -38.31
N LEU A 490 -3.90 -14.99 -38.58
CA LEU A 490 -4.45 -16.27 -38.12
C LEU A 490 -4.74 -16.26 -36.61
N THR A 491 -3.77 -15.81 -35.82
CA THR A 491 -3.85 -15.76 -34.36
C THR A 491 -4.90 -14.75 -33.89
N ALA A 492 -4.92 -13.56 -34.48
CA ALA A 492 -5.87 -12.49 -34.20
C ALA A 492 -7.32 -12.91 -34.48
N TRP A 493 -7.57 -13.50 -35.65
CA TRP A 493 -8.90 -13.99 -36.03
C TRP A 493 -9.38 -15.12 -35.10
N ASN A 494 -8.50 -16.07 -34.75
CA ASN A 494 -8.83 -17.12 -33.78
C ASN A 494 -9.19 -16.54 -32.41
N HIS A 495 -8.35 -15.67 -31.84
CA HIS A 495 -8.59 -15.09 -30.51
C HIS A 495 -9.84 -14.19 -30.48
N ARG A 496 -10.08 -13.39 -31.54
CA ARG A 496 -11.33 -12.64 -31.72
C ARG A 496 -12.56 -13.56 -31.77
N GLY A 497 -12.45 -14.69 -32.49
CA GLY A 497 -13.49 -15.71 -32.55
C GLY A 497 -13.80 -16.33 -31.19
N ILE A 498 -12.77 -16.61 -30.39
CA ILE A 498 -12.92 -17.12 -29.02
C ILE A 498 -13.63 -16.09 -28.14
N CYS A 499 -13.25 -14.81 -28.18
CA CYS A 499 -13.97 -13.75 -27.45
C CYS A 499 -15.46 -13.72 -27.81
N LEU A 500 -15.79 -13.81 -29.10
CA LEU A 500 -17.17 -13.78 -29.57
C LEU A 500 -17.97 -15.05 -29.20
N LEU A 501 -17.30 -16.21 -29.13
CA LEU A 501 -17.87 -17.45 -28.62
C LEU A 501 -18.25 -17.30 -27.14
N HIS A 502 -17.35 -16.76 -26.29
CA HIS A 502 -17.67 -16.47 -24.88
C HIS A 502 -18.78 -15.42 -24.72
N LEU A 503 -18.85 -14.44 -25.61
CA LEU A 503 -19.96 -13.47 -25.70
C LEU A 503 -21.26 -14.03 -26.31
N LYS A 504 -21.32 -15.34 -26.61
CA LYS A 504 -22.45 -16.04 -27.23
C LYS A 504 -22.88 -15.50 -28.61
N LYS A 505 -21.97 -14.82 -29.31
CA LYS A 505 -22.15 -14.30 -30.67
C LYS A 505 -21.68 -15.33 -31.69
N PHE A 506 -22.33 -16.50 -31.70
CA PHE A 506 -21.84 -17.70 -32.40
C PHE A 506 -21.71 -17.53 -33.92
N ALA A 507 -22.57 -16.73 -34.56
CA ALA A 507 -22.48 -16.44 -36.00
C ALA A 507 -21.25 -15.57 -36.34
N ASP A 508 -20.98 -14.52 -35.54
CA ASP A 508 -19.80 -13.66 -35.70
C ASP A 508 -18.51 -14.46 -35.40
N ALA A 509 -18.54 -15.31 -34.37
CA ALA A 509 -17.43 -16.20 -34.02
C ALA A 509 -17.14 -17.21 -35.15
N THR A 510 -18.16 -17.83 -35.72
CA THR A 510 -18.04 -18.72 -36.91
C THR A 510 -17.36 -18.00 -38.08
N THR A 511 -17.69 -16.71 -38.28
CA THR A 511 -17.07 -15.87 -39.31
C THR A 511 -15.58 -15.63 -39.02
N CYS A 512 -15.21 -15.32 -37.77
CA CYS A 512 -13.79 -15.23 -37.36
C CYS A 512 -13.01 -16.52 -37.63
N PHE A 513 -13.57 -17.69 -37.29
CA PHE A 513 -12.89 -18.97 -37.52
C PHE A 513 -12.79 -19.30 -39.02
N ASN A 514 -13.75 -18.86 -39.85
CA ASN A 514 -13.63 -18.95 -41.30
C ASN A 514 -12.47 -18.10 -41.84
N GLU A 515 -12.30 -16.85 -41.36
CA GLU A 515 -11.16 -16.02 -41.75
C GLU A 515 -9.83 -16.61 -41.27
N ALA A 516 -9.75 -17.09 -40.02
CA ALA A 516 -8.58 -17.80 -39.51
C ALA A 516 -8.20 -19.01 -40.42
N LEU A 517 -9.19 -19.80 -40.82
CA LEU A 517 -9.00 -20.95 -41.72
C LEU A 517 -8.58 -20.58 -43.15
N ARG A 518 -8.76 -19.33 -43.60
CA ARG A 518 -8.17 -18.85 -44.87
C ARG A 518 -6.66 -18.63 -44.77
N TYR A 519 -6.16 -18.20 -43.61
CA TYR A 519 -4.71 -18.05 -43.36
C TYR A 519 -4.03 -19.38 -43.06
N ASN A 520 -4.72 -20.31 -42.38
CA ASN A 520 -4.24 -21.68 -42.18
C ASN A 520 -5.40 -22.69 -42.12
N GLY A 521 -5.70 -23.33 -43.25
CA GLY A 521 -6.73 -24.36 -43.37
C GLY A 521 -6.45 -25.65 -42.58
N SER A 522 -5.23 -25.81 -42.04
CA SER A 522 -4.81 -26.90 -41.17
C SER A 522 -4.80 -26.52 -39.68
N SER A 523 -5.48 -25.45 -39.28
CA SER A 523 -5.64 -25.09 -37.87
C SER A 523 -6.71 -25.97 -37.20
N LYS A 524 -6.30 -27.04 -36.51
CA LYS A 524 -7.21 -27.92 -35.74
C LYS A 524 -8.07 -27.15 -34.73
N LEU A 525 -7.49 -26.13 -34.11
CA LEU A 525 -8.14 -25.28 -33.09
C LEU A 525 -9.26 -24.42 -33.70
N ALA A 526 -9.04 -23.84 -34.88
CA ALA A 526 -10.06 -23.08 -35.60
C ALA A 526 -11.22 -23.98 -36.05
N TRP A 527 -10.94 -25.19 -36.54
CA TRP A 527 -11.97 -26.17 -36.88
C TRP A 527 -12.79 -26.61 -35.67
N TYR A 528 -12.16 -26.85 -34.52
CA TYR A 528 -12.86 -27.22 -33.28
C TYR A 528 -13.74 -26.10 -32.73
N HIS A 529 -13.23 -24.86 -32.59
CA HIS A 529 -14.07 -23.76 -32.10
C HIS A 529 -15.19 -23.38 -33.08
N LYS A 530 -14.98 -23.55 -34.39
CA LYS A 530 -16.06 -23.48 -35.38
C LYS A 530 -17.11 -24.57 -35.16
N ALA A 531 -16.70 -25.81 -34.84
CA ALA A 531 -17.64 -26.88 -34.52
C ALA A 531 -18.50 -26.55 -33.28
N LEU A 532 -17.88 -25.98 -32.23
CA LEU A 532 -18.61 -25.48 -31.05
C LEU A 532 -19.64 -24.41 -31.44
N CYS A 533 -19.27 -23.39 -32.23
CA CYS A 533 -20.24 -22.37 -32.66
C CYS A 533 -21.38 -22.94 -33.51
N LEU A 534 -21.10 -23.89 -34.40
CA LEU A 534 -22.14 -24.54 -35.23
C LEU A 534 -23.08 -25.40 -34.38
N LYS A 535 -22.58 -26.06 -33.33
CA LYS A 535 -23.40 -26.77 -32.34
C LYS A 535 -24.38 -25.83 -31.65
N GLU A 536 -23.90 -24.71 -31.12
CA GLU A 536 -24.74 -23.71 -30.43
C GLU A 536 -25.73 -23.00 -31.38
N LEU A 537 -25.45 -22.99 -32.69
CA LEU A 537 -26.37 -22.53 -33.75
C LEU A 537 -27.34 -23.61 -34.24
N GLY A 538 -27.22 -24.86 -33.77
CA GLY A 538 -28.07 -25.99 -34.17
C GLY A 538 -27.65 -26.72 -35.47
N ASP A 539 -26.59 -26.31 -36.16
CA ASP A 539 -26.05 -27.07 -37.30
C ASP A 539 -25.11 -28.18 -36.82
N LEU A 540 -25.71 -29.24 -36.26
CA LEU A 540 -25.00 -30.44 -35.82
C LEU A 540 -24.23 -31.09 -36.98
N THR A 541 -24.75 -31.03 -38.22
CA THR A 541 -24.10 -31.63 -39.40
C THR A 541 -22.84 -30.87 -39.83
N GLY A 542 -22.84 -29.55 -39.71
CA GLY A 542 -21.66 -28.71 -39.87
C GLY A 542 -20.66 -28.90 -38.74
N ALA A 543 -21.14 -29.00 -37.50
CA ALA A 543 -20.31 -29.25 -36.33
C ALA A 543 -19.56 -30.59 -36.43
N GLN A 544 -20.26 -31.70 -36.74
CA GLN A 544 -19.64 -33.01 -36.95
C GLN A 544 -18.58 -32.99 -38.07
N ARG A 545 -18.87 -32.32 -39.20
CA ARG A 545 -17.87 -32.14 -40.29
C ARG A 545 -16.64 -31.37 -39.84
N CYS A 546 -16.82 -30.32 -39.02
CA CYS A 546 -15.71 -29.53 -38.48
C CYS A 546 -14.88 -30.33 -37.44
N CYS A 547 -15.53 -31.09 -36.55
CA CYS A 547 -14.84 -32.03 -35.64
C CYS A 547 -14.05 -33.07 -36.42
N LYS A 548 -14.65 -33.69 -37.44
CA LYS A 548 -13.94 -34.64 -38.32
C LYS A 548 -12.70 -34.01 -38.92
N ARG A 549 -12.81 -32.77 -39.42
CA ARG A 549 -11.68 -32.07 -40.04
C ARG A 549 -10.57 -31.73 -39.03
N ALA A 550 -10.91 -31.40 -37.79
CA ALA A 550 -9.95 -31.22 -36.71
C ALA A 550 -9.21 -32.53 -36.38
N LEU A 551 -9.91 -33.67 -36.37
CA LEU A 551 -9.35 -35.01 -36.13
C LEU A 551 -8.55 -35.57 -37.31
N GLU A 552 -8.86 -35.17 -38.55
CA GLU A 552 -8.03 -35.45 -39.74
C GLU A 552 -6.68 -34.73 -39.68
N ILE A 553 -6.59 -33.58 -39.00
CA ILE A 553 -5.36 -32.81 -38.79
C ILE A 553 -4.57 -33.36 -37.59
N ASP A 554 -5.27 -33.69 -36.50
CA ASP A 554 -4.68 -34.32 -35.32
C ASP A 554 -5.65 -35.36 -34.73
N ALA A 555 -5.37 -36.63 -35.02
CA ALA A 555 -6.18 -37.76 -34.59
C ALA A 555 -6.28 -37.88 -33.05
N ASN A 556 -5.36 -37.27 -32.30
CA ASN A 556 -5.32 -37.29 -30.84
C ASN A 556 -5.95 -36.06 -30.18
N TYR A 557 -6.61 -35.18 -30.94
CA TYR A 557 -7.24 -33.99 -30.38
C TYR A 557 -8.51 -34.37 -29.58
N ALA A 558 -8.34 -34.55 -28.27
CA ALA A 558 -9.35 -35.11 -27.37
C ALA A 558 -10.64 -34.30 -27.38
N GLU A 559 -10.54 -32.97 -27.32
CA GLU A 559 -11.68 -32.05 -27.25
C GLU A 559 -12.58 -32.15 -28.49
N ALA A 560 -11.99 -32.32 -29.68
CA ALA A 560 -12.74 -32.54 -30.92
C ALA A 560 -13.40 -33.93 -30.98
N ARG A 561 -12.76 -34.95 -30.37
CA ARG A 561 -13.29 -36.31 -30.25
C ARG A 561 -14.45 -36.39 -29.26
N GLU A 562 -14.32 -35.75 -28.10
CA GLU A 562 -15.38 -35.62 -27.09
C GLU A 562 -16.57 -34.86 -27.65
N LEU A 563 -16.35 -33.71 -28.29
CA LEU A 563 -17.41 -32.95 -28.94
C LEU A 563 -18.14 -33.78 -30.02
N MET A 564 -17.43 -34.61 -30.78
CA MET A 564 -18.02 -35.52 -31.78
C MET A 564 -18.85 -36.66 -31.16
N GLN A 565 -18.65 -37.01 -29.88
CA GLN A 565 -19.50 -38.00 -29.19
C GLN A 565 -20.80 -37.40 -28.67
N VAL A 566 -20.90 -36.07 -28.56
CA VAL A 566 -22.06 -35.32 -28.04
C VAL A 566 -22.72 -34.44 -29.11
N LEU A 567 -22.59 -34.83 -30.39
CA LEU A 567 -23.08 -34.19 -31.60
C LEU A 567 -23.83 -35.19 -32.47
#